data_AF-A0A7S3V9H2-F1
#
_entry.id   AF-A0A7S3V9H2-F1
#
_cell.length_a   1.000
_cell.length_b   1.000
_cell.length_c   1.000
_cell.angle_alpha   90.00
_cell.angle_beta   90.00
_cell.angle_gamma   90.00
#
_symmetry.space_group_name_H-M   'P 1'
#
loop_
_entity.id
_entity.type
_entity.pdbx_description
1 polymer ?
#
loop_
_entity_poly.entity_id
_entity_poly.type
_entity_poly.pdbx_seq_one_letter_code
_entity_poly.pdbx_strand_id
1 'polypeptide(L)'
;PKKPWFTINTTRFILVFGTIAIVFFSWSIKPVPFDYVDFDNKIVEFGADSHILPLVRIVNVVFHPFRRVLVPLDPEKLREDAIANVGGEEGKDDHHDFGSLNDWDAFDKWVKVVDETTHFSGRLFLKNVMTDTLTTHLVISKMIRDHPEILDETIERPIFLASCTRAGGTFLYQVLADTFNDELVPNYAYENFGGPIQLPHKPPRNEETEMAINLLHALNPPIKLMHEWAKESDPDEDSSWYYNTMRGIAVPFTLHSFWHHLNIYQESSASRNKNFWEIVLKLKQWNAGGRRKQRFFLKAPEHLF
;
A
#
# COMPACT_ATOMS: atom_id res chain seq x y z
N PRO A 1 -17.20 9.93 57.47
CA PRO A 1 -15.86 10.15 56.90
C PRO A 1 -15.32 8.88 56.21
N LYS A 2 -15.43 8.81 54.88
CA LYS A 2 -14.91 7.69 54.07
C LYS A 2 -13.37 7.80 53.98
N LYS A 3 -12.63 6.77 54.42
CA LYS A 3 -11.19 6.66 54.16
C LYS A 3 -10.96 6.37 52.68
N PRO A 4 -10.05 7.07 51.98
CA PRO A 4 -9.72 6.72 50.61
C PRO A 4 -8.88 5.44 50.63
N TRP A 5 -9.33 4.45 49.87
CA TRP A 5 -8.56 3.25 49.54
C TRP A 5 -7.50 3.64 48.50
N PHE A 6 -6.28 3.10 48.70
CA PHE A 6 -5.07 3.24 47.86
C PHE A 6 -4.30 4.57 47.95
N THR A 7 -3.47 4.69 48.99
CA THR A 7 -2.17 5.38 48.84
C THR A 7 -1.19 4.42 48.18
N ILE A 8 -1.05 4.48 46.86
CA ILE A 8 0.04 3.81 46.15
C ILE A 8 1.34 4.43 46.66
N ASN A 9 2.19 3.62 47.27
CA ASN A 9 3.50 4.06 47.73
C ASN A 9 4.33 4.43 46.49
N THR A 10 4.45 5.74 46.24
CA THR A 10 5.05 6.35 45.03
C THR A 10 6.43 5.77 44.74
N THR A 11 7.19 5.43 45.79
CA THR A 11 8.52 4.82 45.68
C THR A 11 8.46 3.39 45.12
N ARG A 12 7.45 2.59 45.50
CA ARG A 12 7.23 1.25 44.92
C ARG A 12 6.69 1.32 43.49
N PHE A 13 5.87 2.31 43.18
CA PHE A 13 5.39 2.54 41.81
C PHE A 13 6.54 2.93 40.87
N ILE A 14 7.39 3.86 41.29
CA ILE A 14 8.57 4.29 40.52
C ILE A 14 9.58 3.14 40.36
N LEU A 15 9.78 2.31 41.39
CA LEU A 15 10.65 1.15 41.27
C LEU A 15 10.08 0.10 40.31
N VAL A 16 8.81 -0.26 40.43
CA VAL A 16 8.21 -1.28 39.55
C VAL A 16 8.14 -0.79 38.10
N PHE A 17 7.63 0.42 37.86
CA PHE A 17 7.53 0.96 36.51
C PHE A 17 8.87 1.42 35.94
N GLY A 18 9.81 1.88 36.78
CA GLY A 18 11.16 2.22 36.37
C GLY A 18 11.99 0.99 36.02
N THR A 19 11.87 -0.11 36.77
CA THR A 19 12.53 -1.38 36.44
C THR A 19 11.91 -2.02 35.21
N ILE A 20 10.58 -1.96 35.04
CA ILE A 20 9.92 -2.34 33.79
C ILE A 20 10.48 -1.46 32.65
N ALA A 21 10.46 -0.14 32.74
CA ALA A 21 11.01 0.73 31.70
C ALA A 21 12.47 0.38 31.36
N ILE A 22 13.34 0.15 32.35
CA ILE A 22 14.76 -0.21 32.14
C ILE A 22 14.92 -1.60 31.51
N VAL A 23 14.13 -2.60 31.92
CA VAL A 23 14.12 -3.93 31.29
C VAL A 23 13.61 -3.83 29.86
N PHE A 24 12.62 -2.97 29.59
CA PHE A 24 12.05 -2.78 28.27
C PHE A 24 12.96 -1.95 27.34
N PHE A 25 13.65 -0.93 27.86
CA PHE A 25 14.67 -0.19 27.12
C PHE A 25 15.96 -1.02 26.90
N SER A 26 16.26 -1.98 27.77
CA SER A 26 17.39 -2.89 27.56
C SER A 26 17.06 -4.07 26.64
N TRP A 27 15.80 -4.57 26.66
CA TRP A 27 15.27 -5.51 25.67
C TRP A 27 15.11 -4.86 24.28
N SER A 28 14.95 -3.53 24.24
CA SER A 28 14.94 -2.68 23.03
C SER A 28 16.31 -2.55 22.34
N ILE A 29 17.40 -3.06 22.91
CA ILE A 29 18.74 -3.01 22.28
C ILE A 29 19.10 -4.37 21.65
N LYS A 30 18.40 -5.45 22.02
CA LYS A 30 18.62 -6.76 21.41
C LYS A 30 17.46 -7.12 20.47
N PRO A 31 17.75 -7.45 19.22
CA PRO A 31 16.74 -7.96 18.29
C PRO A 31 16.04 -9.20 18.83
N VAL A 32 14.77 -9.35 18.46
CA VAL A 32 14.11 -10.65 18.47
C VAL A 32 14.31 -11.22 17.07
N PRO A 33 15.03 -12.34 16.90
CA PRO A 33 15.18 -12.95 15.58
C PRO A 33 13.78 -13.34 15.05
N PHE A 34 13.56 -13.07 13.77
CA PHE A 34 12.41 -13.60 13.05
C PHE A 34 12.83 -14.92 12.43
N ASP A 35 12.45 -16.01 13.08
CA ASP A 35 12.73 -17.36 12.62
C ASP A 35 11.58 -17.80 11.70
N TYR A 36 11.90 -18.14 10.46
CA TYR A 36 10.95 -18.86 9.62
C TYR A 36 11.57 -20.16 9.12
N VAL A 37 10.72 -21.14 8.86
CA VAL A 37 11.11 -22.44 8.30
C VAL A 37 11.04 -22.33 6.78
N ASP A 38 12.18 -22.48 6.11
CA ASP A 38 12.24 -22.48 4.65
C ASP A 38 11.68 -23.76 4.04
N PHE A 39 11.70 -23.85 2.71
CA PHE A 39 11.19 -25.00 1.95
C PHE A 39 11.98 -26.31 2.19
N ASP A 40 13.19 -26.23 2.75
CA ASP A 40 14.03 -27.37 3.13
C ASP A 40 13.87 -27.75 4.62
N ASN A 41 12.88 -27.18 5.32
CA ASN A 41 12.73 -27.28 6.78
C ASN A 41 13.92 -26.72 7.58
N LYS A 42 14.70 -25.79 7.03
CA LYS A 42 15.75 -25.09 7.78
C LYS A 42 15.16 -23.87 8.46
N ILE A 43 15.53 -23.68 9.73
CA ILE A 43 15.24 -22.43 10.44
C ILE A 43 16.19 -21.37 9.89
N VAL A 44 15.63 -20.36 9.25
CA VAL A 44 16.35 -19.18 8.76
C VAL A 44 16.06 -18.05 9.73
N GLU A 45 17.07 -17.62 10.49
CA GLU A 45 16.98 -16.47 11.38
C GLU A 45 17.17 -15.18 10.57
N PHE A 46 16.11 -14.40 10.37
CA PHE A 46 16.21 -13.05 9.81
C PHE A 46 16.27 -11.99 10.92
N GLY A 47 17.21 -11.07 10.79
CA GLY A 47 17.13 -9.75 11.42
C GLY A 47 17.48 -9.72 12.91
N ALA A 48 18.77 -9.83 13.21
CA ALA A 48 19.34 -9.27 14.42
C ALA A 48 19.33 -7.71 14.45
N ASP A 49 18.90 -7.04 13.37
CA ASP A 49 18.98 -5.59 13.23
C ASP A 49 17.72 -5.01 12.55
N SER A 50 16.52 -5.39 13.00
CA SER A 50 15.33 -4.67 12.53
C SER A 50 15.33 -3.26 13.11
N HIS A 51 15.37 -2.24 12.25
CA HIS A 51 15.31 -0.82 12.62
C HIS A 51 13.92 -0.33 13.03
N ILE A 52 12.92 -1.23 13.05
CA ILE A 52 11.56 -0.91 13.44
C ILE A 52 11.56 -0.47 14.90
N LEU A 53 11.00 0.72 15.16
CA LEU A 53 10.95 1.31 16.48
C LEU A 53 10.39 0.33 17.53
N PRO A 54 11.02 0.23 18.72
CA PRO A 54 10.58 -0.67 19.80
C PRO A 54 9.09 -0.54 20.14
N LEU A 55 8.55 0.67 20.05
CA LEU A 55 7.13 0.94 20.26
C LEU A 55 6.22 0.14 19.31
N VAL A 56 6.57 0.06 18.02
CA VAL A 56 5.79 -0.70 17.03
C VAL A 56 5.81 -2.19 17.35
N ARG A 57 6.95 -2.71 17.84
CA ARG A 57 7.05 -4.11 18.27
C ARG A 57 6.18 -4.38 19.49
N ILE A 58 6.18 -3.49 20.47
CA ILE A 58 5.34 -3.59 21.66
C ILE A 58 3.87 -3.61 21.27
N VAL A 59 3.44 -2.68 20.41
CA VAL A 59 2.08 -2.64 19.87
C VAL A 59 1.73 -3.98 19.23
N ASN A 60 2.61 -4.52 18.38
CA ASN A 60 2.36 -5.83 17.78
C ASN A 60 2.27 -6.95 18.83
N VAL A 61 3.20 -7.08 19.77
CA VAL A 61 3.17 -8.15 20.78
C VAL A 61 1.92 -8.07 21.66
N VAL A 62 1.57 -6.86 22.13
CA VAL A 62 0.44 -6.64 23.03
C VAL A 62 -0.91 -6.89 22.35
N PHE A 63 -1.07 -6.41 21.11
CA PHE A 63 -2.36 -6.46 20.42
C PHE A 63 -2.52 -7.66 19.47
N HIS A 64 -1.44 -8.38 19.13
CA HIS A 64 -1.51 -9.55 18.23
C HIS A 64 -2.51 -10.63 18.66
N PRO A 65 -2.66 -11.00 19.96
CA PRO A 65 -3.66 -11.95 20.40
C PRO A 65 -5.11 -11.49 20.13
N PHE A 66 -5.34 -10.18 20.12
CA PHE A 66 -6.65 -9.56 19.93
C PHE A 66 -6.86 -9.02 18.50
N ARG A 67 -5.90 -9.24 17.59
CA ARG A 67 -5.86 -8.59 16.28
C ARG A 67 -7.11 -8.82 15.43
N ARG A 68 -7.72 -10.01 15.51
CA ARG A 68 -8.93 -10.37 14.76
C ARG A 68 -10.17 -9.67 15.30
N VAL A 69 -10.20 -9.36 16.59
CA VAL A 69 -11.30 -8.65 17.24
C VAL A 69 -11.17 -7.15 17.03
N LEU A 70 -9.95 -6.61 17.17
CA LEU A 70 -9.69 -5.18 17.06
C LEU A 70 -9.68 -4.67 15.62
N VAL A 71 -9.26 -5.51 14.67
CA VAL A 71 -9.22 -5.19 13.25
C VAL A 71 -9.89 -6.34 12.49
N PRO A 72 -11.21 -6.52 12.54
CA PRO A 72 -11.85 -7.60 11.80
C PRO A 72 -11.57 -7.44 10.30
N LEU A 73 -11.27 -8.56 9.63
CA LEU A 73 -11.11 -8.64 8.19
C LEU A 73 -12.22 -9.54 7.66
N ASP A 74 -13.33 -8.90 7.33
CA ASP A 74 -14.50 -9.52 6.72
C ASP A 74 -14.68 -8.90 5.33
N PRO A 75 -14.66 -9.69 4.24
CA PRO A 75 -14.82 -9.18 2.87
C PRO A 75 -16.06 -8.30 2.68
N GLU A 76 -17.21 -8.67 3.28
CA GLU A 76 -18.42 -7.83 3.19
C GLU A 76 -18.23 -6.50 3.88
N LYS A 77 -17.64 -6.51 5.08
CA LYS A 77 -17.37 -5.27 5.80
C LYS A 77 -16.39 -4.35 5.06
N LEU A 78 -15.39 -4.91 4.39
CA LEU A 78 -14.46 -4.14 3.56
C LEU A 78 -15.16 -3.49 2.36
N ARG A 79 -16.14 -4.18 1.76
CA ARG A 79 -16.99 -3.62 0.70
C ARG A 79 -17.86 -2.48 1.23
N GLU A 80 -18.53 -2.68 2.36
CA GLU A 80 -19.32 -1.63 3.01
C GLU A 80 -18.48 -0.39 3.34
N ASP A 81 -17.29 -0.58 3.92
CA ASP A 81 -16.37 0.50 4.25
C ASP A 81 -15.95 1.27 2.97
N ALA A 82 -15.71 0.58 1.86
CA ALA A 82 -15.39 1.20 0.57
C ALA A 82 -16.58 1.98 -0.03
N ILE A 83 -17.80 1.46 0.10
CA ILE A 83 -19.04 2.14 -0.34
C ILE A 83 -19.24 3.42 0.49
N ALA A 84 -19.06 3.34 1.80
CA ALA A 84 -19.14 4.49 2.69
C ALA A 84 -18.09 5.57 2.35
N ASN A 85 -16.87 5.16 1.96
CA ASN A 85 -15.80 6.08 1.56
C ASN A 85 -16.11 6.89 0.29
N VAL A 86 -16.96 6.38 -0.62
CA VAL A 86 -17.43 7.13 -1.79
C VAL A 86 -18.72 7.92 -1.53
N GLY A 87 -19.21 7.94 -0.28
CA GLY A 87 -20.44 8.62 0.13
C GLY A 87 -21.72 7.83 -0.13
N GLY A 88 -21.61 6.54 -0.45
CA GLY A 88 -22.77 5.66 -0.65
C GLY A 88 -23.39 5.22 0.67
N GLU A 89 -24.72 5.17 0.72
CA GLU A 89 -25.48 4.49 1.77
C GLU A 89 -25.89 3.09 1.27
N GLU A 90 -25.91 2.11 2.17
CA GLU A 90 -26.38 0.75 1.88
C GLU A 90 -27.81 0.79 1.31
N GLY A 91 -28.02 0.21 0.12
CA GLY A 91 -29.34 0.21 -0.54
C GLY A 91 -29.66 1.36 -1.50
N LYS A 92 -28.72 2.28 -1.79
CA LYS A 92 -28.82 3.20 -2.95
C LYS A 92 -28.03 2.67 -4.15
N ASP A 93 -28.70 2.52 -5.29
CA ASP A 93 -28.28 1.70 -6.44
C ASP A 93 -26.98 2.12 -7.15
N ASP A 94 -26.42 3.31 -6.90
CA ASP A 94 -25.33 3.88 -7.70
C ASP A 94 -23.90 3.64 -7.16
N HIS A 95 -23.77 3.15 -5.93
CA HIS A 95 -22.48 2.96 -5.23
C HIS A 95 -22.05 1.51 -5.02
N HIS A 96 -22.75 0.52 -5.59
CA HIS A 96 -22.44 -0.92 -5.43
C HIS A 96 -21.73 -1.54 -6.64
N ASP A 97 -21.53 -0.78 -7.72
CA ASP A 97 -20.89 -1.26 -8.94
C ASP A 97 -19.37 -1.09 -8.88
N PHE A 98 -18.70 -2.18 -8.50
CA PHE A 98 -17.26 -2.33 -8.44
C PHE A 98 -16.59 -2.55 -9.81
N GLY A 99 -17.37 -2.61 -10.90
CA GLY A 99 -16.87 -2.75 -12.26
C GLY A 99 -16.22 -4.10 -12.56
N SER A 100 -15.81 -4.26 -13.82
CA SER A 100 -15.22 -5.50 -14.35
C SER A 100 -13.71 -5.64 -14.12
N LEU A 101 -13.05 -4.58 -13.65
CA LEU A 101 -11.61 -4.58 -13.38
C LEU A 101 -11.25 -5.33 -12.09
N ASN A 102 -12.24 -5.52 -11.20
CA ASN A 102 -12.05 -6.25 -9.95
C ASN A 102 -11.86 -7.76 -10.14
N ASP A 103 -11.25 -8.37 -9.14
CA ASP A 103 -10.99 -9.81 -9.08
C ASP A 103 -11.35 -10.34 -7.69
N TRP A 104 -12.60 -10.77 -7.53
CA TRP A 104 -13.12 -11.21 -6.23
C TRP A 104 -12.42 -12.46 -5.69
N ASP A 105 -12.01 -13.37 -6.57
CA ASP A 105 -11.25 -14.55 -6.15
C ASP A 105 -9.86 -14.17 -5.62
N ALA A 106 -9.17 -13.23 -6.27
CA ALA A 106 -7.90 -12.70 -5.75
C ALA A 106 -8.11 -11.89 -4.46
N PHE A 107 -9.18 -11.09 -4.36
CA PHE A 107 -9.52 -10.33 -3.17
C PHE A 107 -9.74 -11.22 -1.95
N ASP A 108 -10.62 -12.24 -2.08
CA ASP A 108 -10.96 -13.14 -0.98
C ASP A 108 -9.72 -13.91 -0.50
N LYS A 109 -8.83 -14.30 -1.43
CA LYS A 109 -7.54 -14.92 -1.09
C LYS A 109 -6.61 -13.95 -0.39
N TRP A 110 -6.54 -12.70 -0.84
CA TRP A 110 -5.73 -11.66 -0.18
C TRP A 110 -6.21 -11.45 1.26
N VAL A 111 -7.52 -11.24 1.46
CA VAL A 111 -8.13 -11.09 2.79
C VAL A 111 -7.80 -12.29 3.68
N LYS A 112 -7.99 -13.52 3.17
CA LYS A 112 -7.69 -14.75 3.91
C LYS A 112 -6.23 -14.84 4.35
N VAL A 113 -5.28 -14.60 3.45
CA VAL A 113 -3.86 -14.70 3.78
C VAL A 113 -3.46 -13.63 4.80
N VAL A 114 -3.97 -12.40 4.67
CA VAL A 114 -3.74 -11.35 5.66
C VAL A 114 -4.34 -11.75 7.01
N ASP A 115 -5.53 -12.35 7.01
CA ASP A 115 -6.20 -12.76 8.24
C ASP A 115 -5.41 -13.81 9.02
N GLU A 116 -4.78 -14.74 8.32
CA GLU A 116 -4.04 -15.86 8.89
C GLU A 116 -2.63 -15.48 9.33
N THR A 117 -1.91 -14.68 8.52
CA THR A 117 -0.45 -14.56 8.63
C THR A 117 0.05 -13.24 9.20
N THR A 118 -0.77 -12.18 9.21
CA THR A 118 -0.28 -10.81 9.47
C THR A 118 -0.39 -10.42 10.94
N HIS A 119 0.61 -9.68 11.43
CA HIS A 119 0.60 -9.08 12.77
C HIS A 119 -0.36 -7.87 12.87
N PHE A 120 -0.60 -7.36 14.09
CA PHE A 120 -1.62 -6.33 14.33
C PHE A 120 -1.45 -5.06 13.47
N SER A 121 -0.28 -4.43 13.48
CA SER A 121 -0.05 -3.20 12.71
C SER A 121 -0.11 -3.43 11.20
N GLY A 122 0.42 -4.56 10.71
CA GLY A 122 0.37 -4.91 9.29
C GLY A 122 -1.06 -5.16 8.83
N ARG A 123 -1.88 -5.75 9.70
CA ARG A 123 -3.30 -5.98 9.46
C ARG A 123 -4.08 -4.68 9.37
N LEU A 124 -3.79 -3.69 10.23
CA LEU A 124 -4.38 -2.36 10.13
C LEU A 124 -3.99 -1.67 8.82
N PHE A 125 -2.71 -1.71 8.45
CA PHE A 125 -2.21 -1.17 7.19
C PHE A 125 -2.90 -1.83 5.99
N LEU A 126 -2.89 -3.16 5.91
CA LEU A 126 -3.48 -3.90 4.79
C LEU A 126 -5.00 -3.79 4.74
N LYS A 127 -5.69 -3.62 5.89
CA LYS A 127 -7.12 -3.29 5.90
C LYS A 127 -7.38 -2.01 5.10
N ASN A 128 -6.58 -0.96 5.35
CA ASN A 128 -6.71 0.31 4.65
C ASN A 128 -6.37 0.15 3.16
N VAL A 129 -5.27 -0.53 2.81
CA VAL A 129 -4.91 -0.78 1.40
C VAL A 129 -6.03 -1.53 0.68
N MET A 130 -6.58 -2.59 1.26
CA MET A 130 -7.69 -3.36 0.66
C MET A 130 -8.95 -2.50 0.47
N THR A 131 -9.28 -1.67 1.46
CA THR A 131 -10.45 -0.78 1.40
C THR A 131 -10.25 0.32 0.35
N ASP A 132 -9.05 0.90 0.27
CA ASP A 132 -8.70 1.93 -0.72
C ASP A 132 -8.66 1.36 -2.14
N THR A 133 -8.19 0.12 -2.31
CA THR A 133 -8.30 -0.62 -3.57
C THR A 133 -9.77 -0.71 -3.99
N LEU A 134 -10.65 -1.23 -3.12
CA LEU A 134 -12.08 -1.35 -3.43
C LEU A 134 -12.72 0.01 -3.75
N THR A 135 -12.37 1.04 -2.98
CA THR A 135 -12.83 2.43 -3.18
C THR A 135 -12.38 2.95 -4.55
N THR A 136 -11.13 2.67 -4.96
CA THR A 136 -10.58 3.04 -6.27
C THR A 136 -11.43 2.46 -7.40
N HIS A 137 -11.79 1.18 -7.31
CA HIS A 137 -12.63 0.54 -8.33
C HIS A 137 -14.04 1.12 -8.39
N LEU A 138 -14.66 1.46 -7.26
CA LEU A 138 -15.96 2.14 -7.23
C LEU A 138 -15.89 3.51 -7.93
N VAL A 139 -14.84 4.29 -7.63
CA VAL A 139 -14.65 5.62 -8.23
C VAL A 139 -14.42 5.49 -9.74
N ILE A 140 -13.54 4.59 -10.18
CA ILE A 140 -13.29 4.36 -11.62
C ILE A 140 -14.58 3.93 -12.32
N SER A 141 -15.33 2.99 -11.75
CA SER A 141 -16.57 2.47 -12.35
C SER A 141 -17.63 3.56 -12.45
N LYS A 142 -17.79 4.39 -11.41
CA LYS A 142 -18.65 5.57 -11.44
C LYS A 142 -18.20 6.57 -12.50
N MET A 143 -16.91 6.89 -12.58
CA MET A 143 -16.38 7.82 -13.57
C MET A 143 -16.64 7.36 -15.00
N ILE A 144 -16.42 6.08 -15.31
CA ILE A 144 -16.67 5.52 -16.65
C ILE A 144 -18.16 5.54 -16.98
N ARG A 145 -19.02 5.23 -16.01
CA ARG A 145 -20.48 5.26 -16.21
C ARG A 145 -20.99 6.67 -16.46
N ASP A 146 -20.51 7.64 -15.68
CA ASP A 146 -20.93 9.03 -15.78
C ASP A 146 -20.29 9.74 -17.00
N HIS A 147 -19.11 9.28 -17.43
CA HIS A 147 -18.32 9.80 -18.55
C HIS A 147 -17.80 8.67 -19.47
N PRO A 148 -18.67 8.02 -20.26
CA PRO A 148 -18.28 6.91 -21.13
C PRO A 148 -17.25 7.31 -22.20
N GLU A 149 -17.17 8.60 -22.55
CA GLU A 149 -16.17 9.15 -23.48
C GLU A 149 -14.72 8.96 -23.01
N ILE A 150 -14.47 8.69 -21.72
CA ILE A 150 -13.15 8.31 -21.20
C ILE A 150 -12.62 7.10 -21.97
N LEU A 151 -13.48 6.15 -22.35
CA LEU A 151 -13.08 4.93 -23.04
C LEU A 151 -12.61 5.19 -24.49
N ASP A 152 -13.00 6.32 -25.07
CA ASP A 152 -12.63 6.74 -26.43
C ASP A 152 -11.24 7.40 -26.49
N GLU A 153 -10.66 7.75 -25.34
CA GLU A 153 -9.29 8.29 -25.27
C GLU A 153 -8.29 7.29 -25.87
N THR A 154 -7.41 7.80 -26.73
CA THR A 154 -6.35 6.98 -27.35
C THR A 154 -5.01 7.25 -26.65
N ILE A 155 -4.41 6.22 -26.09
CA ILE A 155 -3.07 6.27 -25.48
C ILE A 155 -2.02 5.98 -26.55
N GLU A 156 -1.40 7.03 -27.08
CA GLU A 156 -0.44 6.90 -28.17
C GLU A 156 0.99 6.67 -27.64
N ARG A 157 1.58 5.53 -28.04
CA ARG A 157 3.01 5.22 -27.87
C ARG A 157 3.53 5.51 -26.44
N PRO A 158 2.90 4.97 -25.39
CA PRO A 158 3.44 5.07 -24.04
C PRO A 158 4.83 4.42 -23.98
N ILE A 159 5.71 4.99 -23.16
CA ILE A 159 7.05 4.46 -22.92
C ILE A 159 7.05 3.75 -21.57
N PHE A 160 7.50 2.50 -21.55
CA PHE A 160 7.67 1.71 -20.34
C PHE A 160 9.15 1.48 -20.10
N LEU A 161 9.65 1.91 -18.94
CA LEU A 161 10.96 1.54 -18.43
C LEU A 161 10.83 0.29 -17.56
N ALA A 162 11.05 -0.87 -18.18
CA ALA A 162 11.08 -2.15 -17.49
C ALA A 162 12.50 -2.42 -16.96
N SER A 163 12.65 -2.53 -15.64
CA SER A 163 13.95 -2.79 -15.01
C SER A 163 13.80 -3.59 -13.73
N CYS A 164 14.72 -4.54 -13.49
CA CYS A 164 14.80 -5.20 -12.19
C CYS A 164 15.06 -4.16 -11.07
N THR A 165 14.55 -4.45 -9.87
CA THR A 165 14.91 -3.67 -8.68
C THR A 165 16.42 -3.62 -8.53
N ARG A 166 16.97 -2.47 -8.12
CA ARG A 166 18.42 -2.25 -7.91
C ARG A 166 19.27 -2.24 -9.19
N ALA A 167 18.68 -2.18 -10.37
CA ALA A 167 19.40 -2.03 -11.65
C ALA A 167 19.64 -0.56 -12.08
N GLY A 168 19.45 0.41 -11.19
CA GLY A 168 19.57 1.84 -11.52
C GLY A 168 18.39 2.45 -12.28
N GLY A 169 17.27 1.72 -12.39
CA GLY A 169 16.08 2.18 -13.12
C GLY A 169 15.47 3.49 -12.60
N THR A 170 15.49 3.74 -11.28
CA THR A 170 15.01 5.01 -10.70
C THR A 170 15.82 6.21 -11.18
N PHE A 171 17.15 6.12 -11.12
CA PHE A 171 18.05 7.18 -11.58
C PHE A 171 17.82 7.48 -13.07
N LEU A 172 17.78 6.44 -13.91
CA LEU A 172 17.52 6.62 -15.34
C LEU A 172 16.13 7.24 -15.59
N TYR A 173 15.10 6.80 -14.87
CA TYR A 173 13.75 7.32 -14.99
C TYR A 173 13.68 8.82 -14.70
N GLN A 174 14.27 9.25 -13.58
CA GLN A 174 14.30 10.65 -13.18
C GLN A 174 15.09 11.51 -14.17
N VAL A 175 16.28 11.07 -14.59
CA VAL A 175 17.08 11.80 -15.59
C VAL A 175 16.31 11.96 -16.90
N LEU A 176 15.62 10.93 -17.38
CA LEU A 176 14.83 11.01 -18.61
C LEU A 176 13.58 11.89 -18.44
N ALA A 177 12.90 11.80 -17.30
CA ALA A 177 11.74 12.63 -17.00
C ALA A 177 12.13 14.12 -16.96
N ASP A 178 13.28 14.46 -16.36
CA ASP A 178 13.79 15.83 -16.30
C ASP A 178 14.30 16.32 -17.66
N THR A 179 15.06 15.48 -18.38
CA THR A 179 15.66 15.85 -19.68
C THR A 179 14.61 16.06 -20.78
N PHE A 180 13.52 15.28 -20.73
CA PHE A 180 12.47 15.28 -21.75
C PHE A 180 11.11 15.72 -21.17
N ASN A 181 11.12 16.66 -20.22
CA ASN A 181 9.92 17.13 -19.52
C ASN A 181 8.83 17.70 -20.46
N ASP A 182 9.21 18.29 -21.60
CA ASP A 182 8.28 18.80 -22.62
C ASP A 182 7.66 17.69 -23.49
N GLU A 183 8.21 16.48 -23.45
CA GLU A 183 7.80 15.33 -24.28
C GLU A 183 7.21 14.17 -23.48
N LEU A 184 7.51 14.08 -22.18
CA LEU A 184 7.15 12.95 -21.32
C LEU A 184 6.30 13.40 -20.13
N VAL A 185 5.32 12.58 -19.78
CA VAL A 185 4.55 12.67 -18.53
C VAL A 185 4.95 11.48 -17.66
N PRO A 186 5.84 11.65 -16.67
CA PRO A 186 6.17 10.59 -15.75
C PRO A 186 4.98 10.33 -14.79
N ASN A 187 5.02 9.18 -14.14
CA ASN A 187 4.29 8.96 -12.91
C ASN A 187 5.06 9.62 -11.76
N TYR A 188 4.34 10.17 -10.78
CA TYR A 188 4.94 10.90 -9.66
C TYR A 188 4.72 10.15 -8.35
N ALA A 189 5.56 10.43 -7.35
CA ALA A 189 5.47 9.79 -6.03
C ALA A 189 4.07 9.94 -5.40
N TYR A 190 3.38 11.07 -5.62
CA TYR A 190 2.02 11.24 -5.11
C TYR A 190 1.00 10.23 -5.67
N GLU A 191 1.26 9.66 -6.84
CA GLU A 191 0.45 8.60 -7.44
C GLU A 191 0.82 7.22 -6.92
N ASN A 192 2.04 7.08 -6.40
CA ASN A 192 2.53 5.85 -5.83
C ASN A 192 1.97 5.64 -4.39
N PHE A 193 1.95 6.70 -3.59
CA PHE A 193 1.40 6.64 -2.22
C PHE A 193 -0.11 6.87 -2.17
N GLY A 194 -0.61 7.83 -2.96
CA GLY A 194 -2.03 8.21 -2.98
C GLY A 194 -2.87 7.40 -3.98
N GLY A 195 -2.26 6.52 -4.76
CA GLY A 195 -2.93 5.71 -5.78
C GLY A 195 -3.17 6.43 -7.12
N PRO A 196 -3.74 5.71 -8.11
CA PRO A 196 -3.86 6.20 -9.49
C PRO A 196 -4.86 7.34 -9.66
N ILE A 197 -5.80 7.50 -8.73
CA ILE A 197 -6.85 8.51 -8.74
C ILE A 197 -7.05 9.11 -7.35
N GLN A 198 -7.62 10.31 -7.27
CA GLN A 198 -7.97 10.93 -5.99
C GLN A 198 -9.19 10.22 -5.38
N LEU A 199 -9.05 9.72 -4.15
CA LEU A 199 -10.16 9.14 -3.40
C LEU A 199 -10.92 10.22 -2.62
N PRO A 200 -12.26 10.19 -2.55
CA PRO A 200 -13.06 11.24 -1.91
C PRO A 200 -12.84 11.40 -0.40
N HIS A 201 -12.58 10.29 0.31
CA HIS A 201 -12.40 10.27 1.77
C HIS A 201 -10.99 10.66 2.22
N LYS A 202 -10.06 10.84 1.27
CA LYS A 202 -8.65 11.12 1.54
C LYS A 202 -8.31 12.59 1.31
N PRO A 203 -7.28 13.11 2.00
CA PRO A 203 -6.72 14.42 1.66
C PRO A 203 -6.17 14.41 0.21
N PRO A 204 -5.83 15.58 -0.35
CA PRO A 204 -5.12 15.67 -1.62
C PRO A 204 -3.89 14.75 -1.65
N ARG A 205 -3.69 14.01 -2.76
CA ARG A 205 -2.62 12.98 -2.87
C ARG A 205 -1.22 13.51 -2.53
N ASN A 206 -0.92 14.76 -2.85
CA ASN A 206 0.34 15.41 -2.51
C ASN A 206 0.53 15.54 -0.99
N GLU A 207 -0.51 15.97 -0.26
CA GLU A 207 -0.49 16.06 1.20
C GLU A 207 -0.41 14.67 1.85
N GLU A 208 -1.17 13.69 1.34
CA GLU A 208 -1.10 12.30 1.80
C GLU A 208 0.32 11.74 1.68
N THR A 209 0.97 12.04 0.56
CA THR A 209 2.29 11.52 0.23
C THR A 209 3.37 12.18 1.07
N GLU A 210 3.28 13.48 1.30
CA GLU A 210 4.16 14.19 2.23
C GLU A 210 4.07 13.58 3.65
N MET A 211 2.84 13.34 4.14
CA MET A 211 2.62 12.69 5.43
C MET A 211 3.20 11.26 5.46
N ALA A 212 2.98 10.47 4.40
CA ALA A 212 3.45 9.10 4.30
C ALA A 212 5.00 9.03 4.26
N ILE A 213 5.65 9.86 3.47
CA ILE A 213 7.11 9.95 3.38
C ILE A 213 7.71 10.35 4.74
N ASN A 214 7.14 11.37 5.40
CA ASN A 214 7.60 11.81 6.71
C ASN A 214 7.43 10.72 7.78
N LEU A 215 6.29 10.02 7.80
CA LEU A 215 6.05 8.91 8.70
C LEU A 215 7.03 7.76 8.43
N LEU A 216 7.26 7.42 7.17
CA LEU A 216 8.17 6.35 6.78
C LEU A 216 9.62 6.69 7.17
N HIS A 217 10.06 7.93 6.97
CA HIS A 217 11.36 8.41 7.43
C HIS A 217 11.51 8.36 8.96
N ALA A 218 10.44 8.60 9.71
CA ALA A 218 10.45 8.53 11.16
C ALA A 218 10.48 7.08 11.67
N LEU A 219 9.70 6.19 11.05
CA LEU A 219 9.56 4.78 11.47
C LEU A 219 10.69 3.87 10.96
N ASN A 220 11.28 4.21 9.81
CA ASN A 220 12.35 3.46 9.17
C ASN A 220 13.40 4.41 8.56
N PRO A 221 14.20 5.13 9.37
CA PRO A 221 15.18 6.10 8.87
C PRO A 221 16.13 5.56 7.77
N PRO A 222 16.60 4.30 7.81
CA PRO A 222 17.44 3.72 6.76
C PRO A 222 16.78 3.63 5.38
N ILE A 223 15.45 3.79 5.26
CA ILE A 223 14.75 3.79 3.97
C ILE A 223 15.31 4.85 3.02
N LYS A 224 15.87 5.96 3.54
CA LYS A 224 16.51 7.02 2.76
C LYS A 224 17.72 6.53 1.95
N LEU A 225 18.35 5.43 2.37
CA LEU A 225 19.47 4.80 1.66
C LEU A 225 18.97 3.81 0.60
N MET A 226 17.71 3.39 0.69
CA MET A 226 17.12 2.35 -0.14
C MET A 226 16.12 2.89 -1.17
N HIS A 227 15.50 4.04 -0.92
CA HIS A 227 14.54 4.65 -1.83
C HIS A 227 14.61 6.17 -1.68
N GLU A 228 14.86 6.87 -2.79
CA GLU A 228 14.99 8.32 -2.83
C GLU A 228 13.60 8.96 -2.97
N TRP A 229 12.83 8.95 -1.88
CA TRP A 229 11.60 9.75 -1.77
C TRP A 229 11.93 11.08 -1.11
N ALA A 230 12.27 12.09 -1.91
CA ALA A 230 12.57 13.42 -1.39
C ALA A 230 11.33 14.32 -1.41
N LYS A 231 10.55 14.30 -2.50
CA LYS A 231 9.32 15.08 -2.67
C LYS A 231 8.21 14.24 -3.27
N GLU A 232 6.99 14.65 -2.98
CA GLU A 232 5.76 14.09 -3.54
C GLU A 232 5.66 14.27 -5.06
N SER A 233 6.32 15.29 -5.61
CA SER A 233 6.35 15.60 -7.04
C SER A 233 7.51 14.96 -7.79
N ASP A 234 8.33 14.11 -7.15
CA ASP A 234 9.45 13.45 -7.83
C ASP A 234 8.91 12.32 -8.75
N PRO A 235 9.48 12.12 -9.95
CA PRO A 235 9.16 10.97 -10.79
C PRO A 235 9.41 9.65 -10.05
N ASP A 236 8.40 8.79 -9.99
CA ASP A 236 8.42 7.53 -9.25
C ASP A 236 7.67 6.40 -9.96
N GLU A 237 7.83 5.18 -9.45
CA GLU A 237 7.25 3.97 -10.00
C GLU A 237 5.71 3.96 -9.99
N ASP A 238 5.11 3.23 -10.94
CA ASP A 238 3.70 2.85 -10.95
C ASP A 238 3.43 1.51 -10.25
N SER A 239 4.39 1.01 -9.46
CA SER A 239 4.35 -0.32 -8.83
C SER A 239 3.23 -0.47 -7.78
N SER A 240 2.84 0.58 -7.06
CA SER A 240 1.69 0.50 -6.15
C SER A 240 0.34 0.31 -6.85
N TRP A 241 0.21 0.69 -8.12
CA TRP A 241 -1.08 0.56 -8.82
C TRP A 241 -1.49 -0.91 -8.93
N TYR A 242 -0.52 -1.83 -8.87
CA TYR A 242 -0.74 -3.27 -8.92
C TYR A 242 -1.52 -3.82 -7.70
N TYR A 243 -1.63 -3.06 -6.59
CA TYR A 243 -2.60 -3.42 -5.54
C TYR A 243 -4.03 -3.46 -6.07
N ASN A 244 -4.36 -2.62 -7.06
CA ASN A 244 -5.69 -2.56 -7.63
C ASN A 244 -6.01 -3.76 -8.53
N THR A 245 -5.01 -4.51 -8.98
CA THR A 245 -5.25 -5.74 -9.73
C THR A 245 -5.23 -6.98 -8.84
N MET A 246 -4.80 -6.81 -7.58
CA MET A 246 -4.70 -7.87 -6.55
C MET A 246 -3.82 -9.06 -6.98
N ARG A 247 -3.09 -8.91 -8.08
CA ARG A 247 -2.29 -9.96 -8.74
C ARG A 247 -0.89 -9.53 -9.12
N GLY A 248 -0.55 -8.25 -9.03
CA GLY A 248 0.82 -7.80 -9.31
C GLY A 248 1.76 -7.91 -8.11
N ILE A 249 3.02 -7.52 -8.31
CA ILE A 249 4.16 -7.70 -7.40
C ILE A 249 4.02 -6.91 -6.11
N ALA A 250 3.23 -5.82 -6.12
CA ALA A 250 2.98 -5.02 -4.93
C ALA A 250 2.40 -5.85 -3.77
N VAL A 251 1.51 -6.79 -4.08
CA VAL A 251 0.89 -7.66 -3.06
C VAL A 251 1.92 -8.54 -2.35
N PRO A 252 2.76 -9.32 -3.05
CA PRO A 252 3.80 -10.10 -2.39
C PRO A 252 4.91 -9.26 -1.74
N PHE A 253 5.10 -7.98 -2.12
CA PHE A 253 6.01 -7.10 -1.39
C PHE A 253 5.52 -6.75 0.02
N THR A 254 4.21 -6.79 0.27
CA THR A 254 3.63 -6.51 1.60
C THR A 254 3.17 -7.75 2.34
N LEU A 255 3.11 -8.90 1.66
CA LEU A 255 2.63 -10.15 2.22
C LEU A 255 3.45 -11.32 1.71
N HIS A 256 4.06 -12.09 2.62
CA HIS A 256 4.71 -13.34 2.26
C HIS A 256 3.67 -14.41 1.88
N SER A 257 3.32 -14.48 0.60
CA SER A 257 2.34 -15.43 0.10
C SER A 257 2.82 -16.07 -1.20
N PHE A 258 3.18 -17.35 -1.12
CA PHE A 258 3.57 -18.14 -2.29
C PHE A 258 2.53 -18.09 -3.42
N TRP A 259 1.24 -18.07 -3.05
CA TRP A 259 0.15 -18.00 -4.03
C TRP A 259 0.17 -16.71 -4.84
N HIS A 260 0.37 -15.55 -4.19
CA HIS A 260 0.47 -14.26 -4.89
C HIS A 260 1.76 -14.18 -5.72
N HIS A 261 2.87 -14.77 -5.25
CA HIS A 261 4.09 -14.86 -6.04
C HIS A 261 3.88 -15.62 -7.38
N LEU A 262 3.15 -16.74 -7.35
CA LEU A 262 2.88 -17.51 -8.58
C LEU A 262 1.98 -16.75 -9.56
N ASN A 263 1.03 -15.97 -9.07
CA ASN A 263 0.08 -15.25 -9.93
C ASN A 263 0.75 -14.20 -10.80
N ILE A 264 1.83 -13.57 -10.35
CA ILE A 264 2.53 -12.55 -11.15
C ILE A 264 2.93 -13.11 -12.52
N TYR A 265 3.30 -14.39 -12.58
CA TYR A 265 3.78 -15.04 -13.80
C TYR A 265 2.66 -15.66 -14.65
N GLN A 266 1.40 -15.53 -14.26
CA GLN A 266 0.27 -16.04 -15.05
C GLN A 266 -0.10 -15.02 -16.13
N GLU A 267 -0.30 -15.50 -17.37
CA GLU A 267 -0.72 -14.67 -18.51
C GLU A 267 -2.03 -13.89 -18.24
N SER A 268 -2.94 -14.47 -17.46
CA SER A 268 -4.17 -13.80 -17.02
C SER A 268 -3.91 -12.56 -16.17
N SER A 269 -2.84 -12.53 -15.38
CA SER A 269 -2.43 -11.38 -14.58
C SER A 269 -1.88 -10.26 -15.45
N ALA A 270 -1.03 -10.58 -16.44
CA ALA A 270 -0.52 -9.59 -17.39
C ALA A 270 -1.66 -8.90 -18.16
N SER A 271 -2.64 -9.67 -18.62
CA SER A 271 -3.83 -9.13 -19.30
C SER A 271 -4.66 -8.22 -18.40
N ARG A 272 -4.87 -8.59 -17.13
CA ARG A 272 -5.60 -7.77 -16.15
C ARG A 272 -4.84 -6.48 -15.83
N ASN A 273 -3.53 -6.57 -15.61
CA ASN A 273 -2.67 -5.42 -15.38
C ASN A 273 -2.75 -4.45 -16.56
N LYS A 274 -2.57 -4.93 -17.78
CA LYS A 274 -2.71 -4.09 -18.98
C LYS A 274 -4.07 -3.37 -19.03
N ASN A 275 -5.17 -4.07 -18.79
CA ASN A 275 -6.52 -3.48 -18.83
C ASN A 275 -6.71 -2.39 -17.78
N PHE A 276 -6.22 -2.62 -16.55
CA PHE A 276 -6.29 -1.61 -15.49
C PHE A 276 -5.47 -0.37 -15.85
N TRP A 277 -4.25 -0.55 -16.37
CA TRP A 277 -3.37 0.55 -16.80
C TRP A 277 -3.99 1.36 -17.92
N GLU A 278 -4.56 0.69 -18.93
CA GLU A 278 -5.20 1.39 -20.05
C GLU A 278 -6.31 2.32 -19.55
N ILE A 279 -7.18 1.83 -18.65
CA ILE A 279 -8.25 2.64 -18.08
C ILE A 279 -7.71 3.82 -17.25
N VAL A 280 -6.73 3.58 -16.37
CA VAL A 280 -6.13 4.65 -15.56
C VAL A 280 -5.49 5.72 -16.44
N LEU A 281 -4.77 5.33 -17.49
CA LEU A 281 -4.13 6.28 -18.41
C LEU A 281 -5.15 7.08 -19.22
N LYS A 282 -6.23 6.44 -19.69
CA LYS A 282 -7.33 7.13 -20.37
C LYS A 282 -7.99 8.14 -19.45
N LEU A 283 -8.28 7.76 -18.21
CA LEU A 283 -8.85 8.64 -17.19
C LEU A 283 -7.91 9.82 -16.89
N LYS A 284 -6.60 9.57 -16.74
CA LYS A 284 -5.59 10.64 -16.55
C LYS A 284 -5.53 11.59 -17.74
N GLN A 285 -5.60 11.06 -18.96
CA GLN A 285 -5.60 11.86 -20.18
C GLN A 285 -6.87 12.72 -20.29
N TRP A 286 -8.04 12.11 -20.08
CA TRP A 286 -9.33 12.81 -20.10
C TRP A 286 -9.38 13.93 -19.04
N ASN A 287 -8.99 13.64 -17.79
CA ASN A 287 -8.92 14.63 -16.71
C ASN A 287 -7.99 15.81 -17.04
N ALA A 288 -7.06 15.63 -17.97
CA ALA A 288 -6.16 16.68 -18.44
C ALA A 288 -6.72 17.54 -19.56
N GLY A 289 -7.98 17.34 -19.96
CA GLY A 289 -8.58 17.95 -21.15
C GLY A 289 -8.30 17.19 -22.44
N GLY A 290 -7.97 15.89 -22.35
CA GLY A 290 -7.78 14.99 -23.49
C GLY A 290 -6.33 14.83 -23.93
N ARG A 291 -6.14 14.37 -25.18
CA ARG A 291 -4.83 14.01 -25.72
C ARG A 291 -3.79 15.12 -25.61
N ARG A 292 -2.68 14.80 -24.96
CA ARG A 292 -1.51 15.66 -24.85
C ARG A 292 -0.53 15.40 -26.00
N LYS A 293 0.36 16.36 -26.27
CA LYS A 293 1.54 16.14 -27.13
C LYS A 293 2.58 15.25 -26.45
N GLN A 294 2.61 15.26 -25.13
CA GLN A 294 3.50 14.44 -24.33
C GLN A 294 3.02 12.98 -24.29
N ARG A 295 3.96 12.06 -24.15
CA ARG A 295 3.71 10.62 -24.00
C ARG A 295 3.78 10.24 -22.53
N PHE A 296 2.94 9.30 -22.10
CA PHE A 296 3.11 8.68 -20.79
C PHE A 296 4.44 7.95 -20.72
N PHE A 297 5.16 8.15 -19.62
CA PHE A 297 6.41 7.48 -19.31
C PHE A 297 6.24 6.76 -17.97
N LEU A 298 6.28 5.44 -17.96
CA LEU A 298 5.97 4.61 -16.79
C LEU A 298 7.17 3.73 -16.44
N LYS A 299 7.26 3.31 -15.17
CA LYS A 299 8.37 2.50 -14.66
C LYS A 299 7.91 1.61 -13.51
N ALA A 300 8.04 0.31 -13.69
CA ALA A 300 7.89 -0.69 -12.65
C ALA A 300 8.69 -1.94 -13.03
N PRO A 301 9.22 -2.71 -12.06
CA PRO A 301 9.79 -4.02 -12.34
C PRO A 301 8.79 -4.98 -13.01
N GLU A 302 7.50 -4.83 -12.73
CA GLU A 302 6.44 -5.66 -13.31
C GLU A 302 6.28 -5.53 -14.81
N HIS A 303 6.74 -4.45 -15.43
CA HIS A 303 6.69 -4.32 -16.90
C HIS A 303 7.56 -5.37 -17.63
N LEU A 304 8.32 -6.19 -16.89
CA LEU A 304 9.06 -7.34 -17.41
C LEU A 304 8.21 -8.61 -17.58
N PHE A 305 7.03 -8.69 -16.94
CA PHE A 305 6.23 -9.93 -16.82
C PHE A 305 4.85 -9.80 -17.47
#